data_AF-A2DYL1-F1
#
_entry.id   AF-A2DYL1-F1
#
_cell.length_a   1.000
_cell.length_b   1.000
_cell.length_c   1.000
_cell.angle_alpha   90.00
_cell.angle_beta   90.00
_cell.angle_gamma   90.00
#
_symmetry.space_group_name_H-M   'P 1'
#
loop_
_entity.id
_entity.type
_entity.pdbx_description
1 polymer ?
#
loop_
_entity_poly.entity_id
_entity_poly.type
_entity_poly.pdbx_seq_one_letter_code
_entity_poly.pdbx_strand_id
1 'polypeptide(L)'
;MYIPYYADLMSMNQDYNDTFMSIYRLHTSDEHEIDIIFEKIKRNLVEPKIFSPTDIMATISNISKYNNRYYKSYYSLFKKLYEEYRPTKVPDITFAFDYFAYKDYGVILEKYKDLNTDFKWFESDQVSLDIHEDNTIYRSIINDDVDSLITFTRKFWFNSKQLLSSDFYPTSPLSLLEICCNYGSIRCFTFLRTKFKS
;
A
#
# COMPACT_ATOMS: atom_id res chain seq x y z
N MET A 1 -32.12 17.65 -0.18
CA MET A 1 -31.87 18.71 0.82
C MET A 1 -30.42 19.12 0.68
N TYR A 2 -30.15 20.18 -0.08
CA TYR A 2 -28.81 20.74 -0.23
C TYR A 2 -28.54 21.56 1.02
N ILE A 3 -27.55 21.19 1.83
CA ILE A 3 -27.20 21.93 3.05
C ILE A 3 -26.14 22.96 2.62
N PRO A 4 -26.48 24.26 2.46
CA PRO A 4 -25.57 25.26 1.90
C PRO A 4 -24.25 25.33 2.68
N TYR A 5 -24.36 25.19 4.01
CA TYR A 5 -23.23 25.14 4.93
C TYR A 5 -22.22 24.01 4.63
N TYR A 6 -22.68 22.85 4.16
CA TYR A 6 -21.79 21.75 3.80
C TYR A 6 -21.04 22.05 2.49
N ALA A 7 -21.73 22.59 1.49
CA ALA A 7 -21.10 22.94 0.22
C ALA A 7 -20.05 24.05 0.39
N ASP A 8 -20.34 25.05 1.21
CA ASP A 8 -19.42 26.14 1.52
C ASP A 8 -18.17 25.63 2.27
N LEU A 9 -18.35 24.76 3.27
CA LEU A 9 -17.23 24.12 3.99
C LEU A 9 -16.35 23.25 3.08
N MET A 10 -16.96 22.48 2.17
CA MET A 10 -16.24 21.66 1.21
C MET A 10 -15.43 22.53 0.23
N SER A 11 -16.01 23.65 -0.22
CA SER A 11 -15.31 24.59 -1.10
C SER A 11 -14.12 25.26 -0.40
N MET A 12 -14.25 25.61 0.88
CA MET A 12 -13.15 26.21 1.65
C MET A 12 -11.98 25.25 1.89
N ASN A 13 -12.24 23.94 1.92
CA ASN A 13 -11.23 22.90 2.16
C ASN A 13 -10.92 22.08 0.91
N GLN A 14 -11.19 22.64 -0.28
CA GLN A 14 -11.05 21.90 -1.52
C GLN A 14 -9.62 21.43 -1.75
N ASP A 15 -8.62 22.31 -1.57
CA ASP A 15 -7.21 21.96 -1.77
C ASP A 15 -6.73 20.86 -0.82
N TYR A 16 -7.20 20.90 0.42
CA TYR A 16 -6.97 19.85 1.42
C TYR A 16 -7.53 18.51 0.95
N ASN A 17 -8.81 18.49 0.56
CA ASN A 17 -9.50 17.29 0.13
C ASN A 17 -8.87 16.73 -1.15
N ASP A 18 -8.61 17.57 -2.15
CA ASP A 18 -8.02 17.17 -3.43
C ASP A 18 -6.61 16.59 -3.22
N THR A 19 -5.85 17.12 -2.26
CA THR A 19 -4.54 16.57 -1.89
C THR A 19 -4.68 15.17 -1.31
N PHE A 20 -5.55 14.96 -0.31
CA PHE A 20 -5.78 13.61 0.24
C PHE A 20 -6.32 12.65 -0.82
N MET A 21 -7.24 13.09 -1.67
CA MET A 21 -7.76 12.29 -2.78
C MET A 21 -6.64 11.83 -3.71
N SER A 22 -5.62 12.67 -3.96
CA SER A 22 -4.46 12.27 -4.77
C SER A 22 -3.59 11.20 -4.11
N ILE A 23 -3.48 11.21 -2.77
CA ILE A 23 -2.78 10.17 -2.00
C ILE A 23 -3.57 8.86 -2.03
N TYR A 24 -4.87 8.91 -1.69
CA TYR A 24 -5.75 7.74 -1.64
C TYR A 24 -5.94 7.08 -3.01
N ARG A 25 -5.91 7.86 -4.09
CA ARG A 25 -6.06 7.38 -5.47
C ARG A 25 -4.75 7.33 -6.23
N LEU A 26 -3.60 7.28 -5.57
CA LEU A 26 -2.31 7.16 -6.25
C LEU A 26 -2.34 5.90 -7.14
N HIS A 27 -2.15 6.06 -8.44
CA HIS A 27 -2.23 4.95 -9.40
C HIS A 27 -1.16 5.04 -10.48
N THR A 28 -0.01 5.57 -10.10
CA THR A 28 1.10 5.86 -11.00
C THR A 28 2.40 5.30 -10.44
N SER A 29 3.33 4.99 -11.33
CA SER A 29 4.73 4.69 -11.01
C SER A 29 5.68 5.70 -11.66
N ASP A 30 5.13 6.77 -12.25
CA ASP A 30 5.90 7.86 -12.81
C ASP A 30 6.43 8.77 -11.69
N GLU A 31 7.75 8.97 -11.67
CA GLU A 31 8.41 9.72 -10.62
C GLU A 31 8.00 11.21 -10.61
N HIS A 32 7.76 11.79 -11.78
CA HIS A 32 7.34 13.19 -11.90
C HIS A 32 5.91 13.39 -11.40
N GLU A 33 4.99 12.44 -11.64
CA GLU A 33 3.66 12.48 -11.03
C GLU A 33 3.73 12.32 -9.51
N ILE A 34 4.64 11.50 -8.99
CA ILE A 34 4.90 11.38 -7.54
C ILE A 34 5.43 12.71 -6.98
N ASP A 35 6.33 13.40 -7.68
CA ASP A 35 6.81 14.74 -7.32
C ASP A 35 5.68 15.76 -7.24
N ILE A 36 4.74 15.73 -8.19
CA ILE A 36 3.56 16.60 -8.16
C ILE A 36 2.72 16.35 -6.89
N ILE A 37 2.53 15.09 -6.50
CA ILE A 37 1.79 14.74 -5.28
C ILE A 37 2.55 15.23 -4.04
N PHE A 38 3.87 15.04 -4.00
CA PHE A 38 4.73 15.52 -2.92
C PHE A 38 4.61 17.04 -2.73
N GLU A 39 4.72 17.82 -3.81
CA GLU A 39 4.60 19.28 -3.75
C GLU A 39 3.20 19.75 -3.33
N LYS A 40 2.14 19.02 -3.71
CA LYS A 40 0.78 19.28 -3.21
C LYS A 40 0.66 19.04 -1.72
N ILE A 41 1.24 17.94 -1.21
CA ILE A 41 1.27 17.63 0.23
C ILE A 41 1.94 18.76 1.01
N LYS A 42 3.13 19.20 0.56
CA LYS A 42 3.86 20.28 1.23
C LYS A 42 3.02 21.54 1.32
N ARG A 43 2.57 22.03 0.18
CA ARG A 43 1.85 23.30 0.05
C ARG A 43 0.52 23.32 0.79
N ASN A 44 -0.24 22.24 0.69
CA ASN A 44 -1.64 22.23 1.13
C ASN A 44 -1.83 21.67 2.54
N LEU A 45 -0.90 20.83 3.02
CA LEU A 45 -1.07 20.12 4.31
C LEU A 45 0.00 20.50 5.33
N VAL A 46 1.28 20.53 4.93
CA VAL A 46 2.41 20.66 5.87
C VAL A 46 2.80 22.12 6.13
N GLU A 47 3.00 22.93 5.09
CA GLU A 47 3.36 24.35 5.21
C GLU A 47 2.31 25.17 5.97
N PRO A 48 0.99 24.98 5.75
CA PRO A 48 -0.04 25.66 6.53
C PRO A 48 -0.21 25.06 7.93
N LYS A 49 0.58 24.03 8.29
CA LYS A 49 0.59 23.34 9.58
C LYS A 49 -0.73 22.66 9.94
N ILE A 50 -1.45 22.17 8.94
CA ILE A 50 -2.68 21.39 9.14
C ILE A 50 -2.30 20.00 9.67
N PHE A 51 -1.25 19.41 9.08
CA PHE A 51 -0.70 18.11 9.48
C PHE A 51 0.82 18.22 9.65
N SER A 52 1.38 17.46 10.58
CA SER A 52 2.84 17.33 10.65
C SER A 52 3.35 16.42 9.53
N PRO A 53 4.62 16.54 9.11
CA PRO A 53 5.22 15.59 8.18
C PRO A 53 5.08 14.14 8.63
N THR A 54 5.23 13.89 9.93
CA THR A 54 5.12 12.55 10.51
C THR A 54 3.71 11.98 10.39
N ASP A 55 2.67 12.79 10.56
CA ASP A 55 1.28 12.34 10.39
C ASP A 55 1.01 11.92 8.93
N ILE A 56 1.53 12.69 7.97
CA ILE A 56 1.39 12.37 6.55
C ILE A 56 2.16 11.10 6.19
N MET A 57 3.38 10.94 6.71
CA MET A 57 4.19 9.74 6.50
C MET A 57 3.51 8.48 7.06
N ALA A 58 2.97 8.57 8.28
CA ALA A 58 2.19 7.48 8.88
C ALA A 58 0.96 7.16 8.02
N THR A 59 0.25 8.19 7.55
CA THR A 59 -0.92 8.04 6.68
C THR A 59 -0.58 7.35 5.37
N ILE A 60 0.47 7.77 4.67
CA ILE A 60 0.97 7.14 3.44
C ILE A 60 1.28 5.66 3.67
N SER A 61 1.99 5.35 4.76
CA SER A 61 2.34 3.98 5.08
C SER A 61 1.09 3.11 5.29
N ASN A 62 0.06 3.62 5.98
CA ASN A 62 -1.17 2.87 6.23
C ASN A 62 -2.05 2.72 4.97
N ILE A 63 -2.21 3.78 4.17
CA ILE A 63 -3.00 3.74 2.92
C ILE A 63 -2.39 2.75 1.92
N SER A 64 -1.06 2.65 1.88
CA SER A 64 -0.35 1.76 0.95
C SER A 64 -0.80 0.30 1.04
N LYS A 65 -1.27 -0.18 2.20
CA LYS A 65 -1.80 -1.55 2.38
C LYS A 65 -3.11 -1.79 1.63
N TYR A 66 -3.92 -0.75 1.47
CA TYR A 66 -5.22 -0.81 0.78
C TYR A 66 -5.10 -0.61 -0.72
N ASN A 67 -4.00 -0.02 -1.18
CA ASN A 67 -3.69 0.21 -2.59
C ASN A 67 -2.28 -0.30 -2.93
N ASN A 68 -2.02 -1.53 -2.50
CA ASN A 68 -0.70 -2.13 -2.48
C ASN A 68 -0.16 -2.49 -3.88
N ARG A 69 -0.98 -2.38 -4.94
CA ARG A 69 -0.47 -2.37 -6.33
C ARG A 69 0.60 -1.29 -6.54
N TYR A 70 0.45 -0.13 -5.90
CA TYR A 70 1.36 1.00 -6.06
C TYR A 70 2.25 1.21 -4.83
N TYR A 71 2.51 0.15 -4.08
CA TYR A 71 3.26 0.21 -2.83
C TYR A 71 4.65 0.84 -2.99
N LYS A 72 5.37 0.49 -4.07
CA LYS A 72 6.65 1.12 -4.42
C LYS A 72 6.51 2.64 -4.59
N SER A 73 5.47 3.11 -5.25
CA SER A 73 5.21 4.53 -5.46
C SER A 73 4.87 5.25 -4.16
N TYR A 74 4.08 4.62 -3.27
CA TYR A 74 3.85 5.14 -1.92
C TYR A 74 5.15 5.24 -1.12
N TYR A 75 6.03 4.25 -1.25
CA TYR A 75 7.33 4.29 -0.61
C TYR A 75 8.23 5.40 -1.19
N SER A 76 8.24 5.61 -2.51
CA SER A 76 8.92 6.76 -3.13
C SER A 76 8.43 8.09 -2.57
N LEU A 77 7.11 8.26 -2.44
CA LEU A 77 6.51 9.47 -1.84
C LEU A 77 6.94 9.65 -0.37
N PHE A 78 6.96 8.57 0.40
CA PHE A 78 7.46 8.57 1.77
C PHE A 78 8.94 8.96 1.86
N LYS A 79 9.79 8.45 0.96
CA LYS A 79 11.22 8.79 0.93
C LYS A 79 11.42 10.29 0.72
N LYS A 80 10.68 10.91 -0.21
CA LYS A 80 10.74 12.36 -0.43
C LYS A 80 10.41 13.15 0.84
N LEU A 81 9.36 12.75 1.57
CA LEU A 81 9.01 13.36 2.86
C LEU A 81 10.09 13.12 3.93
N TYR A 82 10.65 11.92 4.01
CA TYR A 82 11.71 11.61 4.96
C TYR A 82 12.98 12.41 4.66
N GLU A 83 13.41 12.51 3.40
CA GLU A 83 14.62 13.21 3.00
C GLU A 83 14.54 14.72 3.26
N GLU A 84 13.35 15.30 3.04
CA GLU A 84 13.04 16.72 3.28
C GLU A 84 12.99 17.05 4.78
N TYR A 85 12.27 16.26 5.58
CA TYR A 85 11.97 16.62 6.98
C TYR A 85 12.81 15.88 8.02
N ARG A 86 13.43 14.75 7.65
CA ARG A 86 14.32 13.90 8.46
C ARG A 86 13.85 13.66 9.89
N PRO A 87 12.59 13.21 10.10
CA PRO A 87 12.09 12.95 11.45
C PRO A 87 12.87 11.81 12.10
N THR A 88 13.02 11.87 13.42
CA THR A 88 13.63 10.79 14.21
C THR A 88 12.63 9.72 14.63
N LYS A 89 11.33 10.02 14.52
CA LYS A 89 10.22 9.10 14.85
C LYS A 89 9.03 9.37 13.94
N VAL A 90 8.30 8.31 13.60
CA VAL A 90 7.01 8.38 12.90
C VAL A 90 6.06 7.43 13.62
N PRO A 91 5.26 7.91 14.58
CA PRO A 91 4.27 7.08 15.26
C PRO A 91 3.25 6.50 14.28
N ASP A 92 2.75 5.30 14.57
CA ASP A 92 1.76 4.56 13.77
C ASP A 92 2.22 4.26 12.32
N ILE A 93 3.53 4.24 12.08
CA ILE A 93 4.07 3.82 10.79
C ILE A 93 3.89 2.31 10.67
N THR A 94 3.59 1.84 9.46
CA THR A 94 3.52 0.39 9.24
C THR A 94 4.90 -0.24 9.38
N PHE A 95 4.93 -1.43 9.97
CA PHE A 95 6.16 -2.19 10.20
C PHE A 95 6.98 -2.40 8.91
N ALA A 96 6.32 -2.57 7.77
CA ALA A 96 6.97 -2.68 6.46
C ALA A 96 7.69 -1.39 6.02
N PHE A 97 7.08 -0.23 6.21
CA PHE A 97 7.74 1.05 5.92
C PHE A 97 8.91 1.30 6.87
N ASP A 98 8.76 0.95 8.15
CA ASP A 98 9.84 1.07 9.13
C ASP A 98 11.05 0.18 8.78
N TYR A 99 10.78 -1.06 8.34
CA TYR A 99 11.81 -1.96 7.82
C TYR A 99 12.56 -1.37 6.62
N PHE A 100 11.84 -0.86 5.62
CA PHE A 100 12.50 -0.26 4.46
C PHE A 100 13.26 1.02 4.83
N ALA A 101 12.75 1.84 5.76
CA ALA A 101 13.48 2.99 6.28
C ALA A 101 14.77 2.58 7.01
N TYR A 102 14.74 1.49 7.78
CA TYR A 102 15.95 0.91 8.38
C TYR A 102 16.95 0.45 7.31
N LYS A 103 16.48 -0.20 6.24
CA LYS A 103 17.33 -0.65 5.14
C LYS A 103 17.95 0.51 4.34
N ASP A 104 17.17 1.54 4.03
CA ASP A 104 17.60 2.67 3.21
C ASP A 104 18.41 3.71 3.99
N TYR A 105 18.09 3.94 5.27
CA TYR A 105 18.64 5.04 6.07
C TYR A 105 19.26 4.62 7.41
N GLY A 106 19.17 3.35 7.81
CA GLY A 106 19.70 2.86 9.09
C GLY A 106 18.92 3.34 10.32
N VAL A 107 17.69 3.79 10.15
CA VAL A 107 16.85 4.37 11.22
C VAL A 107 15.67 3.47 11.57
N ILE A 108 15.31 3.43 12.84
CA ILE A 108 14.06 2.83 13.32
C ILE A 108 13.15 3.98 13.77
N LEU A 109 12.05 4.21 13.06
CA LEU A 109 11.14 5.32 13.24
C LEU A 109 10.06 5.03 14.29
N GLU A 110 9.74 3.76 14.54
CA GLU A 110 8.81 3.36 15.58
C GLU A 110 9.34 2.20 16.43
N LYS A 111 9.17 2.32 17.75
CA LYS A 111 9.46 1.23 18.68
C LYS A 111 8.15 0.52 19.01
N TYR A 112 7.89 -0.57 18.30
CA TYR A 112 6.75 -1.43 18.61
C TYR A 112 6.96 -2.10 19.97
N LYS A 113 6.01 -1.92 20.91
CA LYS A 113 6.13 -2.42 22.29
C LYS A 113 6.17 -3.95 22.39
N ASP A 114 5.53 -4.63 21.43
CA ASP A 114 5.27 -6.07 21.48
C ASP A 114 5.93 -6.87 20.35
N LEU A 115 6.70 -6.20 19.48
CA LEU A 115 7.46 -6.84 18.41
C LEU A 115 8.94 -6.68 18.69
N ASN A 116 9.68 -7.79 18.64
CA ASN A 116 11.12 -7.71 18.57
C ASN A 116 11.46 -6.92 17.29
N THR A 117 12.08 -5.77 17.44
CA THR A 117 12.35 -4.80 16.34
C THR A 117 13.49 -5.28 15.43
N ASP A 118 13.81 -6.56 15.46
CA ASP A 118 14.98 -7.13 14.80
C ASP A 118 14.72 -7.52 13.34
N PHE A 119 13.54 -7.18 12.77
CA PHE A 119 13.17 -7.34 11.35
C PHE A 119 13.44 -8.73 10.73
N LYS A 120 13.74 -9.75 11.54
CA LYS A 120 14.25 -11.06 11.10
C LYS A 120 13.34 -11.76 10.10
N TRP A 121 12.03 -11.57 10.25
CA TRP A 121 11.05 -12.18 9.37
C TRP A 121 11.07 -11.56 7.96
N PHE A 122 11.35 -10.26 7.83
CA PHE A 122 11.53 -9.64 6.51
C PHE A 122 12.83 -10.07 5.85
N GLU A 123 13.89 -10.27 6.65
CA GLU A 123 15.18 -10.75 6.17
C GLU A 123 15.10 -12.20 5.67
N SER A 124 14.29 -13.06 6.32
CA SER A 124 14.09 -14.44 5.87
C SER A 124 13.26 -14.54 4.59
N ASP A 125 12.28 -13.65 4.42
CA ASP A 125 11.28 -13.72 3.35
C ASP A 125 11.67 -12.89 2.10
N GLN A 126 12.91 -12.37 2.05
CA GLN A 126 13.44 -11.55 0.94
C GLN A 126 12.49 -10.43 0.48
N VAL A 127 11.82 -9.81 1.44
CA VAL A 127 10.69 -8.94 1.13
C VAL A 127 11.08 -7.73 0.29
N SER A 128 10.34 -7.54 -0.80
CA SER A 128 10.56 -6.52 -1.82
C SER A 128 9.44 -5.49 -1.82
N LEU A 129 9.75 -4.29 -2.33
CA LEU A 129 8.74 -3.27 -2.66
C LEU A 129 7.86 -3.70 -3.85
N ASP A 130 8.29 -4.69 -4.64
CA ASP A 130 7.40 -5.43 -5.53
C ASP A 130 6.79 -6.58 -4.74
N ILE A 131 5.59 -6.32 -4.20
CA ILE A 131 4.93 -7.21 -3.22
C ILE A 131 4.65 -8.60 -3.79
N HIS A 132 4.60 -8.73 -5.12
CA HIS A 132 4.36 -10.01 -5.78
C HIS A 132 5.44 -10.27 -6.80
N GLU A 133 6.40 -11.09 -6.39
CA GLU A 133 7.43 -11.63 -7.27
C GLU A 133 6.82 -12.15 -8.58
N ASP A 134 7.54 -11.93 -9.67
CA ASP A 134 7.15 -12.42 -10.98
C ASP A 134 7.05 -13.95 -10.97
N ASN A 135 6.10 -14.48 -11.75
CA ASN A 135 5.79 -15.93 -11.83
C ASN A 135 5.18 -16.55 -10.55
N THR A 136 4.42 -15.78 -9.79
CA THR A 136 3.55 -16.32 -8.73
C THR A 136 2.09 -16.41 -9.18
N ILE A 137 1.32 -17.27 -8.52
CA ILE A 137 -0.14 -17.31 -8.71
C ILE A 137 -0.80 -15.98 -8.34
N TYR A 138 -0.23 -15.28 -7.35
CA TYR A 138 -0.72 -13.97 -6.90
C TYR A 138 -0.52 -12.89 -7.97
N ARG A 139 0.63 -12.89 -8.67
CA ARG A 139 0.86 -12.01 -9.82
C ARG A 139 -0.16 -12.24 -10.94
N SER A 140 -0.52 -13.49 -11.19
CA SER A 140 -1.57 -13.84 -12.17
C SER A 140 -2.92 -13.24 -11.76
N ILE A 141 -3.27 -13.30 -10.47
CA ILE A 141 -4.49 -12.68 -9.95
C ILE A 141 -4.43 -11.16 -10.11
N ILE A 142 -3.36 -10.50 -9.69
CA ILE A 142 -3.23 -9.03 -9.70
C ILE A 142 -3.42 -8.44 -11.09
N ASN A 143 -2.92 -9.12 -12.11
CA ASN A 143 -3.03 -8.71 -13.50
C ASN A 143 -4.31 -9.20 -14.20
N ASP A 144 -5.19 -9.89 -13.47
CA ASP A 144 -6.36 -10.61 -14.01
C ASP A 144 -6.02 -11.53 -15.20
N ASP A 145 -4.82 -12.12 -15.14
CA ASP A 145 -4.29 -13.08 -16.11
C ASP A 145 -4.76 -14.50 -15.77
N VAL A 146 -5.98 -14.79 -16.24
CA VAL A 146 -6.62 -16.08 -16.03
C VAL A 146 -5.86 -17.24 -16.70
N ASP A 147 -5.11 -17.00 -17.77
CA ASP A 147 -4.41 -18.05 -18.52
C ASP A 147 -3.18 -18.53 -17.74
N SER A 148 -2.42 -17.59 -17.17
CA SER A 148 -1.36 -17.89 -16.21
C SER A 148 -1.91 -18.57 -14.96
N LEU A 149 -3.03 -18.08 -14.42
CA LEU A 149 -3.70 -18.70 -13.26
C LEU A 149 -4.07 -20.16 -13.54
N ILE A 150 -4.70 -20.45 -14.68
CA ILE A 150 -5.04 -21.82 -15.11
C ILE A 150 -3.79 -22.70 -15.10
N THR A 151 -2.68 -22.21 -15.64
CA THR A 151 -1.41 -22.92 -15.68
C THR A 151 -0.90 -23.25 -14.27
N PHE A 152 -0.99 -22.31 -13.31
CA PHE A 152 -0.66 -22.58 -11.90
C PHE A 152 -1.56 -23.64 -11.28
N THR A 153 -2.87 -23.60 -11.56
CA THR A 153 -3.81 -24.54 -10.94
C THR A 153 -3.66 -25.99 -11.41
N ARG A 154 -2.93 -26.22 -12.50
CA ARG A 154 -2.61 -27.56 -13.01
C ARG A 154 -1.37 -28.18 -12.37
N LYS A 155 -0.57 -27.40 -11.63
CA LYS A 155 0.65 -27.91 -10.99
C LYS A 155 0.28 -28.79 -9.80
N PHE A 156 1.04 -29.88 -9.58
CA PHE A 156 0.69 -30.88 -8.56
C PHE A 156 0.68 -30.32 -7.13
N TRP A 157 1.41 -29.23 -6.87
CA TRP A 157 1.49 -28.57 -5.56
C TRP A 157 0.42 -27.49 -5.35
N PHE A 158 -0.46 -27.26 -6.32
CA PHE A 158 -1.50 -26.25 -6.18
C PHE A 158 -2.52 -26.67 -5.11
N ASN A 159 -2.84 -25.73 -4.20
CA ASN A 159 -3.88 -25.89 -3.20
C ASN A 159 -4.91 -24.75 -3.34
N SER A 160 -6.16 -25.08 -3.67
CA SER A 160 -7.23 -24.09 -3.83
C SER A 160 -7.64 -23.41 -2.52
N LYS A 161 -7.27 -23.98 -1.36
CA LYS A 161 -7.48 -23.41 -0.03
C LYS A 161 -6.23 -22.73 0.52
N GLN A 162 -5.20 -22.51 -0.30
CA GLN A 162 -4.01 -21.80 0.15
C GLN A 162 -4.37 -20.38 0.60
N LEU A 163 -3.66 -19.93 1.62
CA LEU A 163 -3.82 -18.61 2.19
C LEU A 163 -2.49 -17.85 2.07
N LEU A 164 -2.57 -16.57 1.72
CA LEU A 164 -1.45 -15.65 1.71
C LEU A 164 -1.36 -14.97 3.07
N SER A 165 -0.27 -15.19 3.79
CA SER A 165 0.06 -14.39 4.97
C SER A 165 1.03 -13.28 4.55
N SER A 166 0.65 -12.02 4.75
CA SER A 166 1.47 -10.87 4.34
C SER A 166 1.08 -9.58 5.06
N ASP A 167 2.08 -8.83 5.54
CA ASP A 167 1.88 -7.52 6.18
C ASP A 167 1.61 -6.39 5.19
N PHE A 168 1.69 -6.68 3.88
CA PHE A 168 1.34 -5.75 2.81
C PHE A 168 -0.16 -5.61 2.57
N TYR A 169 -0.96 -6.31 3.36
CA TYR A 169 -2.40 -6.25 3.31
C TYR A 169 -2.97 -5.77 4.65
N PRO A 170 -4.16 -5.14 4.65
CA PRO A 170 -4.78 -4.67 5.88
C PRO A 170 -5.20 -5.81 6.80
N THR A 171 -5.61 -6.92 6.18
CA THR A 171 -6.02 -8.16 6.85
C THR A 171 -5.26 -9.31 6.24
N SER A 172 -4.75 -10.19 7.11
CA SER A 172 -3.99 -11.39 6.76
C SER A 172 -4.33 -12.48 7.77
N PRO A 173 -4.48 -13.75 7.36
CA PRO A 173 -4.21 -14.28 6.02
C PRO A 173 -5.38 -14.11 5.03
N LEU A 174 -5.10 -14.13 3.72
CA LEU A 174 -6.07 -13.95 2.63
C LEU A 174 -6.18 -15.17 1.71
N SER A 175 -7.40 -15.54 1.34
CA SER A 175 -7.69 -16.52 0.29
C SER A 175 -7.48 -15.95 -1.12
N LEU A 176 -7.35 -16.83 -2.11
CA LEU A 176 -7.24 -16.42 -3.52
C LEU A 176 -8.44 -15.58 -3.99
N LEU A 177 -9.65 -15.83 -3.47
CA LEU A 177 -10.84 -15.04 -3.81
C LEU A 177 -10.79 -13.65 -3.21
N GLU A 178 -10.35 -13.51 -1.96
CA GLU A 178 -10.19 -12.20 -1.32
C GLU A 178 -9.12 -11.36 -2.01
N ILE A 179 -8.04 -11.99 -2.47
CA ILE A 179 -7.03 -11.33 -3.30
C ILE A 179 -7.66 -10.85 -4.62
N CYS A 180 -8.48 -11.68 -5.30
CA CYS A 180 -9.19 -11.24 -6.50
C CYS A 180 -10.10 -10.04 -6.23
N CYS A 181 -10.83 -10.03 -5.09
CA CYS A 181 -11.68 -8.91 -4.70
C CYS A 181 -10.89 -7.63 -4.47
N ASN A 182 -9.71 -7.72 -3.84
CA ASN A 182 -8.85 -6.57 -3.59
C ASN A 182 -8.39 -5.90 -4.90
N TYR A 183 -7.97 -6.68 -5.89
CA TYR A 183 -7.46 -6.15 -7.17
C TYR A 183 -8.50 -5.98 -8.27
N GLY A 184 -9.77 -6.36 -8.02
CA GLY A 184 -10.82 -6.32 -9.05
C GLY A 184 -10.63 -7.36 -10.17
N SER A 185 -10.04 -8.52 -9.87
CA SER A 185 -9.67 -9.56 -10.84
C SER A 185 -10.85 -10.46 -11.19
N ILE A 186 -11.76 -9.96 -12.02
CA ILE A 186 -13.05 -10.59 -12.32
C ILE A 186 -12.88 -11.94 -13.04
N ARG A 187 -11.94 -12.05 -13.99
CA ARG A 187 -11.74 -13.28 -14.76
C ARG A 187 -11.17 -14.38 -13.88
N CYS A 188 -10.14 -14.04 -13.09
CA CYS A 188 -9.54 -14.95 -12.11
C CYS A 188 -10.56 -15.40 -11.04
N PHE A 189 -11.35 -14.47 -10.49
CA PHE A 189 -12.40 -14.78 -9.52
C PHE A 189 -13.42 -15.77 -10.10
N THR A 190 -13.93 -15.47 -11.29
CA THR A 190 -14.94 -16.29 -11.97
C THR A 190 -14.42 -17.70 -12.24
N PHE A 191 -13.16 -17.82 -12.67
CA PHE A 191 -12.50 -19.12 -12.86
C PHE A 191 -12.41 -19.91 -11.56
N LEU A 192 -11.91 -19.30 -10.48
CA LEU A 192 -11.77 -19.98 -9.18
C LEU A 192 -13.11 -20.48 -8.65
N ARG A 193 -14.16 -19.64 -8.68
CA ARG A 193 -15.53 -20.02 -8.30
C ARG A 193 -16.06 -21.19 -9.14
N THR A 194 -15.87 -21.15 -10.46
CA THR A 194 -16.41 -22.17 -11.37
C THR A 194 -15.68 -23.50 -11.25
N LYS A 195 -14.34 -23.46 -11.22
CA LYS A 195 -13.51 -24.66 -11.27
C LYS A 195 -13.41 -25.37 -9.93
N PHE A 196 -13.30 -24.62 -8.84
CA PHE A 196 -13.01 -25.18 -7.51
C PHE A 196 -14.19 -25.09 -6.55
N LYS A 197 -15.27 -24.39 -6.92
CA LYS A 197 -16.42 -24.11 -6.04
C LYS A 197 -15.99 -23.52 -4.69
N SER A 198 -14.84 -22.84 -4.69
CA SER A 198 -14.29 -22.06 -3.58
C SER A 198 -15.25 -20.97 -3.21
#